data_AF-A0A1Y3NEK6-F1
#
_entry.id   AF-A0A1Y3NEK6-F1
#
_cell.length_a   1.000
_cell.length_b   1.000
_cell.length_c   1.000
_cell.angle_alpha   90.00
_cell.angle_beta   90.00
_cell.angle_gamma   90.00
#
_symmetry.space_group_name_H-M   'P 1'
#
loop_
_entity.id
_entity.type
_entity.pdbx_description
1 polymer ?
#
loop_
_entity_poly.entity_id
_entity_poly.type
_entity_poly.pdbx_seq_one_letter_code
_entity_poly.pdbx_strand_id
1 'polypeptide(L)'
;IQQLVDVLTNCPENELHKVIVENSPWKNQKSDLYHWISVLNRFDVILETINQKFELKHIQVINFDVDTKNLLLSILTFTRYLWENCINRNIYNSYEHLNLLLNTNDIDVLEALLRLMLKFAQRLGNNNSRKVAIAISIDKIYTLYHTWISNDFNLTYSQLINSETTLPDECFNFIYRYYKSGKQAAQVQAQVQNVTQKVEGLTTKHSKSSLKHKNSIDDYDLRLKFIAIRLFALSIYVQMIEEDVATSKVFVYEPDLISNMAEILQSDDPKTYGIQTAILSVFDGIIRYKSKNTFVLAAINSSTNYGILSYIFRKVIKNLDMDGNFHIYIIFILLTE
;
A
#
# COMPACT_ATOMS: atom_id res chain seq x y z
N ILE A 1 23.00 8.35 -18.32
CA ILE A 1 21.84 7.45 -18.55
C ILE A 1 22.26 6.24 -19.38
N GLN A 2 22.73 6.40 -20.63
CA GLN A 2 23.13 5.25 -21.48
C GLN A 2 24.13 4.30 -20.83
N GLN A 3 25.23 4.80 -20.26
CA GLN A 3 26.21 3.96 -19.54
C GLN A 3 25.57 3.11 -18.42
N LEU A 4 24.63 3.69 -17.68
CA LEU A 4 23.94 2.98 -16.60
C LEU A 4 22.95 1.95 -17.16
N VAL A 5 22.25 2.28 -18.24
CA VAL A 5 21.37 1.34 -18.97
C VAL A 5 22.18 0.14 -19.47
N ASP A 6 23.36 0.37 -20.05
CA ASP A 6 24.23 -0.69 -20.55
C ASP A 6 24.73 -1.61 -19.42
N VAL A 7 25.13 -1.01 -18.29
CA VAL A 7 25.54 -1.77 -17.11
C VAL A 7 24.39 -2.60 -16.54
N LEU A 8 23.20 -2.00 -16.36
CA LEU A 8 22.02 -2.70 -15.82
C LEU A 8 21.45 -3.73 -16.79
N THR A 9 21.68 -3.58 -18.10
CA THR A 9 21.24 -4.57 -19.09
C THR A 9 22.15 -5.80 -19.06
N ASN A 10 23.47 -5.63 -18.86
CA ASN A 10 24.46 -6.69 -19.07
C ASN A 10 25.07 -7.30 -17.79
N CYS A 11 24.94 -6.67 -16.61
CA CYS A 11 25.50 -7.20 -15.37
C CYS A 11 24.86 -8.55 -14.99
N PRO A 12 25.54 -9.45 -14.26
CA PRO A 12 24.93 -10.70 -13.79
C PRO A 12 23.81 -10.43 -12.78
N GLU A 13 22.78 -11.29 -12.75
CA GLU A 13 21.59 -11.09 -11.89
C GLU A 13 21.93 -11.01 -10.39
N ASN A 14 22.95 -11.76 -9.95
CA ASN A 14 23.42 -11.76 -8.56
C ASN A 14 23.97 -10.40 -8.12
N GLU A 15 24.49 -9.59 -9.05
CA GLU A 15 25.06 -8.27 -8.77
C GLU A 15 24.06 -7.15 -9.07
N LEU A 16 22.97 -7.44 -9.79
CA LEU A 16 21.99 -6.45 -10.22
C LEU A 16 21.44 -5.63 -9.06
N HIS A 17 21.11 -6.27 -7.93
CA HIS A 17 20.63 -5.57 -6.73
C HIS A 17 21.68 -4.59 -6.18
N LYS A 18 22.97 -4.96 -6.16
CA LYS A 18 24.06 -4.11 -5.66
C LYS A 18 24.26 -2.90 -6.56
N VAL A 19 24.32 -3.13 -7.87
CA VAL A 19 24.45 -2.07 -8.88
C VAL A 19 23.28 -1.09 -8.78
N ILE A 20 22.06 -1.58 -8.56
CA ILE A 20 20.88 -0.73 -8.35
C ILE A 20 21.06 0.12 -7.09
N VAL A 21 21.42 -0.49 -5.96
CA VAL A 21 21.55 0.23 -4.68
C VAL A 21 22.69 1.25 -4.70
N GLU A 22 23.86 0.90 -5.24
CA GLU A 22 25.04 1.78 -5.32
C GLU A 22 24.81 3.05 -6.15
N ASN A 23 23.92 2.97 -7.14
CA ASN A 23 23.56 4.12 -7.98
C ASN A 23 22.35 4.91 -7.44
N SER A 24 21.86 4.60 -6.23
CA SER A 24 20.79 5.31 -5.51
C SER A 24 21.37 6.24 -4.40
N PRO A 25 20.96 7.51 -4.23
CA PRO A 25 19.87 8.21 -4.90
C PRO A 25 20.25 8.67 -6.30
N TRP A 26 19.44 8.23 -7.25
CA TRP A 26 19.58 8.47 -8.67
C TRP A 26 19.49 9.98 -8.95
N LYS A 27 20.62 10.59 -9.28
CA LYS A 27 20.78 12.03 -9.52
C LYS A 27 19.61 12.55 -10.36
N ASN A 28 18.84 13.49 -9.78
CA ASN A 28 17.59 14.16 -10.21
C ASN A 28 17.48 14.58 -11.70
N GLN A 29 17.77 13.70 -12.64
CA GLN A 29 17.66 13.96 -14.06
C GLN A 29 16.37 13.33 -14.54
N LYS A 30 15.40 14.18 -14.88
CA LYS A 30 14.22 13.77 -15.64
C LYS A 30 14.70 13.03 -16.90
N SER A 31 14.11 11.88 -17.19
CA SER A 31 14.49 11.02 -18.31
C SER A 31 13.25 10.61 -19.11
N ASP A 32 13.44 9.84 -20.18
CA ASP A 32 12.38 9.22 -20.97
C ASP A 32 12.40 7.71 -20.74
N LEU A 33 11.23 7.10 -20.50
CA LEU A 33 11.11 5.68 -20.26
C LEU A 33 11.58 4.86 -21.48
N TYR A 34 11.55 5.41 -22.70
CA TYR A 34 12.08 4.74 -23.90
C TYR A 34 13.56 4.34 -23.76
N HIS A 35 14.37 5.12 -23.02
CA HIS A 35 15.78 4.77 -22.79
C HIS A 35 15.97 3.54 -21.92
N TRP A 36 14.95 3.15 -21.17
CA TRP A 36 15.01 2.08 -20.18
C TRP A 36 14.36 0.78 -20.67
N ILE A 37 13.91 0.71 -21.93
CA ILE A 37 13.20 -0.47 -22.47
C ILE A 37 14.00 -1.76 -22.29
N SER A 38 15.31 -1.76 -22.56
CA SER A 38 16.13 -2.97 -22.38
C SER A 38 16.15 -3.45 -20.94
N VAL A 39 16.29 -2.52 -19.99
CA VAL A 39 16.29 -2.79 -18.54
C VAL A 39 14.91 -3.24 -18.07
N LEU A 40 13.84 -2.60 -18.55
CA LEU A 40 12.46 -2.97 -18.22
C LEU A 40 12.11 -4.36 -18.74
N ASN A 41 12.47 -4.69 -19.98
CA ASN A 41 12.29 -6.03 -20.53
C ASN A 41 13.06 -7.09 -19.74
N ARG A 42 14.29 -6.75 -19.29
CA ARG A 42 15.05 -7.63 -18.40
C ARG A 42 14.33 -7.84 -17.07
N PHE A 43 13.81 -6.79 -16.45
CA PHE A 43 13.04 -6.93 -15.21
C PHE A 43 11.75 -7.72 -15.41
N ASP A 44 11.08 -7.57 -16.56
CA ASP A 44 9.89 -8.34 -16.92
C ASP A 44 10.17 -9.84 -16.85
N VAL A 45 11.25 -10.29 -17.51
CA VAL A 45 11.70 -11.69 -17.50
C VAL A 45 12.08 -12.17 -16.08
N ILE A 46 12.77 -11.35 -15.29
CA ILE A 46 13.13 -11.69 -13.90
C ILE A 46 11.87 -11.84 -13.05
N LEU A 47 10.92 -10.91 -13.16
CA LEU A 47 9.66 -10.93 -12.42
C LEU A 47 8.82 -12.15 -12.83
N GLU A 48 8.78 -12.49 -14.12
CA GLU A 48 8.12 -13.71 -14.60
C GLU A 48 8.75 -14.96 -13.97
N THR A 49 10.07 -15.06 -14.01
CA THR A 49 10.81 -16.21 -13.46
C THR A 49 10.57 -16.38 -11.96
N ILE A 50 10.58 -15.29 -11.19
CA ILE A 50 10.28 -15.31 -9.76
C ILE A 50 8.82 -15.73 -9.52
N ASN A 51 7.87 -15.15 -10.26
CA ASN A 51 6.45 -15.50 -10.13
C ASN A 51 6.19 -17.00 -10.40
N GLN A 52 6.91 -17.58 -11.37
CA GLN A 52 6.84 -19.01 -11.66
C GLN A 52 7.51 -19.85 -10.56
N LYS A 53 8.73 -19.49 -10.13
CA LYS A 53 9.49 -20.21 -9.10
C LYS A 53 8.74 -20.31 -7.77
N PHE A 54 8.02 -19.27 -7.37
CA PHE A 54 7.28 -19.20 -6.11
C PHE A 54 5.76 -19.41 -6.26
N GLU A 55 5.30 -19.82 -7.45
CA GLU A 55 3.90 -20.12 -7.77
C GLU A 55 2.90 -19.01 -7.36
N LEU A 56 3.26 -17.74 -7.58
CA LEU A 56 2.52 -16.56 -7.10
C LEU A 56 1.18 -16.32 -7.82
N LYS A 57 0.67 -17.30 -8.57
CA LYS A 57 -0.74 -17.37 -9.01
C LYS A 57 -1.67 -17.54 -7.80
N HIS A 58 -1.21 -18.22 -6.76
CA HIS A 58 -1.90 -18.38 -5.49
C HIS A 58 -1.13 -17.71 -4.35
N ILE A 59 -1.72 -17.69 -3.15
CA ILE A 59 -1.07 -17.18 -1.94
C ILE A 59 0.26 -17.91 -1.76
N GLN A 60 1.32 -17.14 -1.58
CA GLN A 60 2.68 -17.66 -1.41
C GLN A 60 2.73 -18.67 -0.27
N VAL A 61 3.35 -19.82 -0.54
CA VAL A 61 3.62 -20.85 0.49
C VAL A 61 5.09 -20.92 0.82
N ILE A 62 5.94 -20.76 -0.21
CA ILE A 62 7.40 -20.81 -0.10
C ILE A 62 7.92 -19.39 0.07
N ASN A 63 8.61 -19.11 1.17
CA ASN A 63 9.23 -17.81 1.44
C ASN A 63 10.36 -17.51 0.46
N PHE A 64 10.60 -16.23 0.18
CA PHE A 64 11.69 -15.82 -0.69
C PHE A 64 13.06 -16.06 -0.05
N ASP A 65 14.02 -16.46 -0.90
CA ASP A 65 15.44 -16.45 -0.55
C ASP A 65 15.91 -15.00 -0.32
N VAL A 66 16.92 -14.79 0.53
CA VAL A 66 17.44 -13.43 0.84
C VAL A 66 17.86 -12.68 -0.42
N ASP A 67 18.56 -13.35 -1.34
CA ASP A 67 19.00 -12.75 -2.59
C ASP A 67 17.83 -12.40 -3.52
N THR A 68 16.82 -13.27 -3.59
CA THR A 68 15.60 -13.03 -4.39
C THR A 68 14.82 -11.85 -3.83
N LYS A 69 14.66 -11.79 -2.50
CA LYS A 69 13.99 -10.68 -1.82
C LYS A 69 14.70 -9.36 -2.10
N ASN A 70 16.02 -9.31 -1.94
CA ASN A 70 16.81 -8.10 -2.19
C ASN A 70 16.70 -7.65 -3.65
N LEU A 71 16.83 -8.59 -4.60
CA LEU A 71 16.67 -8.31 -6.02
C LEU A 71 15.29 -7.72 -6.33
N LEU A 72 14.23 -8.31 -5.77
CA LEU A 72 12.87 -7.89 -6.01
C LEU A 72 12.58 -6.51 -5.40
N LEU A 73 13.07 -6.24 -4.19
CA LEU A 73 13.00 -4.91 -3.58
C LEU A 73 13.75 -3.87 -4.43
N SER A 74 14.94 -4.18 -4.92
CA SER A 74 15.71 -3.31 -5.82
C SER A 74 14.95 -3.02 -7.12
N ILE A 75 14.34 -4.03 -7.75
CA ILE A 75 13.55 -3.85 -8.98
C ILE A 75 12.32 -2.99 -8.74
N LEU A 76 11.55 -3.25 -7.68
CA LEU A 76 10.32 -2.50 -7.37
C LEU A 76 10.64 -1.04 -7.03
N THR A 77 11.67 -0.80 -6.21
CA THR A 77 12.09 0.56 -5.84
C THR A 77 12.63 1.34 -7.03
N PHE A 78 13.43 0.69 -7.89
CA PHE A 78 13.95 1.30 -9.10
C PHE A 78 12.86 1.59 -10.14
N THR A 79 11.93 0.65 -10.35
CA THR A 79 10.77 0.85 -11.24
C THR A 79 9.91 2.01 -10.76
N ARG A 80 9.73 2.14 -9.43
CA ARG A 80 9.05 3.30 -8.83
C ARG A 80 9.79 4.60 -9.14
N TYR A 81 11.11 4.60 -8.96
CA TYR A 81 11.93 5.78 -9.28
C TYR A 81 11.82 6.18 -10.76
N LEU A 82 11.94 5.23 -11.69
CA LEU A 82 11.75 5.48 -13.12
C LEU A 82 10.36 6.04 -13.38
N TRP A 83 9.33 5.46 -12.77
CA TRP A 83 7.98 5.96 -12.93
C TRP A 83 7.83 7.40 -12.41
N GLU A 84 8.45 7.77 -11.30
CA GLU A 84 8.35 9.14 -10.78
C GLU A 84 9.07 10.16 -11.69
N ASN A 85 10.23 9.79 -12.23
CA ASN A 85 11.15 10.73 -12.88
C ASN A 85 11.16 10.67 -14.42
N CYS A 86 10.49 9.69 -15.05
CA CYS A 86 10.45 9.56 -16.50
C CYS A 86 9.16 10.08 -17.16
N ILE A 87 9.29 10.50 -18.42
CA ILE A 87 8.17 10.81 -19.34
C ILE A 87 7.78 9.52 -20.12
N ASN A 88 6.65 9.53 -20.85
CA ASN A 88 6.19 8.41 -21.70
C ASN A 88 5.97 7.07 -20.97
N ARG A 89 5.34 7.14 -19.80
CA ARG A 89 5.14 5.99 -18.90
C ARG A 89 4.15 4.92 -19.42
N ASN A 90 3.43 5.20 -20.49
CA ASN A 90 2.47 4.28 -21.10
C ASN A 90 3.12 3.03 -21.72
N ILE A 91 4.43 3.02 -21.93
CA ILE A 91 5.16 1.87 -22.48
C ILE A 91 5.42 0.76 -21.45
N TYR A 92 5.25 1.05 -20.15
CA TYR A 92 5.41 0.03 -19.12
C TYR A 92 4.28 -0.99 -19.21
N ASN A 93 4.61 -2.28 -19.25
CA ASN A 93 3.63 -3.36 -19.46
C ASN A 93 3.75 -4.54 -18.49
N SER A 94 4.61 -4.49 -17.48
CA SER A 94 4.82 -5.59 -16.52
C SER A 94 3.74 -5.70 -15.44
N TYR A 95 2.55 -5.12 -15.66
CA TYR A 95 1.49 -5.05 -14.64
C TYR A 95 0.99 -6.43 -14.22
N GLU A 96 0.93 -7.41 -15.12
CA GLU A 96 0.48 -8.76 -14.80
C GLU A 96 1.38 -9.42 -13.75
N HIS A 97 2.70 -9.29 -13.90
CA HIS A 97 3.67 -9.81 -12.94
C HIS A 97 3.55 -9.13 -11.57
N LEU A 98 3.28 -7.82 -11.55
CA LEU A 98 3.03 -7.08 -10.30
C LEU A 98 1.74 -7.53 -9.59
N ASN A 99 0.70 -7.89 -10.35
CA ASN A 99 -0.55 -8.40 -9.76
C ASN A 99 -0.43 -9.80 -9.16
N LEU A 100 0.48 -10.62 -9.68
CA LEU A 100 0.82 -11.91 -9.07
C LEU A 100 1.55 -11.68 -7.75
N LEU A 101 2.45 -10.71 -7.68
CA LEU A 101 3.17 -10.36 -6.45
C LEU A 101 2.27 -9.88 -5.31
N LEU A 102 1.03 -9.44 -5.57
CA LEU A 102 0.05 -9.16 -4.50
C LEU A 102 -0.27 -10.39 -3.63
N ASN A 103 0.05 -11.59 -4.11
CA ASN A 103 -0.12 -12.85 -3.36
C ASN A 103 1.08 -13.18 -2.46
N THR A 104 2.08 -12.32 -2.36
CA THR A 104 3.24 -12.47 -1.48
C THR A 104 2.85 -12.47 0.00
N ASN A 105 3.58 -13.23 0.82
CA ASN A 105 3.54 -13.15 2.28
C ASN A 105 4.63 -12.23 2.85
N ASP A 106 5.64 -11.85 2.05
CA ASP A 106 6.71 -10.96 2.51
C ASP A 106 6.22 -9.50 2.59
N ILE A 107 6.25 -8.94 3.80
CA ILE A 107 5.73 -7.62 4.15
C ILE A 107 6.52 -6.51 3.45
N ASP A 108 7.85 -6.63 3.37
CA ASP A 108 8.70 -5.60 2.78
C ASP A 108 8.46 -5.52 1.27
N VAL A 109 8.37 -6.69 0.63
CA VAL A 109 8.03 -6.80 -0.78
C VAL A 109 6.64 -6.24 -1.07
N LEU A 110 5.65 -6.59 -0.24
CA LEU A 110 4.28 -6.11 -0.40
C LEU A 110 4.19 -4.59 -0.25
N GLU A 111 4.89 -4.03 0.74
CA GLU A 111 4.95 -2.58 0.93
C GLU A 111 5.61 -1.88 -0.27
N ALA A 112 6.76 -2.37 -0.75
CA ALA A 112 7.44 -1.83 -1.92
C ALA A 112 6.57 -1.88 -3.18
N LEU A 113 5.84 -2.99 -3.36
CA LEU A 113 4.90 -3.20 -4.46
C LEU A 113 3.75 -2.19 -4.40
N LEU A 114 3.09 -2.05 -3.25
CA LEU A 114 1.97 -1.11 -3.09
C LEU A 114 2.43 0.34 -3.28
N ARG A 115 3.63 0.70 -2.83
CA ARG A 115 4.21 2.03 -3.10
C ARG A 115 4.40 2.29 -4.60
N LEU A 116 4.80 1.27 -5.37
CA LEU A 116 4.87 1.37 -6.83
C LEU A 116 3.48 1.49 -7.46
N MET A 117 2.56 0.59 -7.11
CA MET A 117 1.20 0.55 -7.65
C MET A 117 0.41 1.83 -7.35
N LEU A 118 0.66 2.47 -6.20
CA LEU A 118 0.10 3.77 -5.87
C LEU A 118 0.47 4.83 -6.93
N LYS A 119 1.70 4.83 -7.44
CA LYS A 119 2.13 5.79 -8.47
C LYS A 119 1.44 5.55 -9.81
N PHE A 120 1.03 4.33 -10.07
CA PHE A 120 0.17 4.02 -11.21
C PHE A 120 -1.24 4.56 -10.98
N ALA A 121 -1.83 4.27 -9.81
CA ALA A 121 -3.18 4.67 -9.44
C ALA A 121 -3.38 6.20 -9.41
N GLN A 122 -2.44 6.95 -8.83
CA GLN A 122 -2.48 8.42 -8.76
C GLN A 122 -2.55 9.08 -10.15
N ARG A 123 -1.92 8.45 -11.16
CA ARG A 123 -1.93 8.96 -12.52
C ARG A 123 -3.20 8.63 -13.29
N LEU A 124 -3.97 7.63 -12.86
CA LEU A 124 -5.17 7.20 -13.59
C LEU A 124 -6.19 8.35 -13.69
N GLY A 125 -6.38 9.13 -12.63
CA GLY A 125 -7.29 10.28 -12.61
C GLY A 125 -8.70 9.96 -13.16
N ASN A 126 -9.53 10.97 -13.40
CA ASN A 126 -10.90 10.79 -13.92
C ASN A 126 -10.97 10.24 -15.38
N ASN A 127 -9.86 9.80 -15.95
CA ASN A 127 -9.80 9.30 -17.32
C ASN A 127 -10.03 7.78 -17.34
N ASN A 128 -11.31 7.38 -17.42
CA ASN A 128 -11.75 5.98 -17.41
C ASN A 128 -11.05 5.09 -18.46
N SER A 129 -10.60 5.64 -19.58
CA SER A 129 -9.83 4.90 -20.60
C SER A 129 -8.45 4.42 -20.13
N ARG A 130 -7.81 5.14 -19.20
CA ARG A 130 -6.51 4.75 -18.65
C ARG A 130 -6.64 3.66 -17.58
N LYS A 131 -7.78 3.60 -16.89
CA LYS A 131 -8.06 2.58 -15.85
C LYS A 131 -8.06 1.17 -16.43
N VAL A 132 -8.52 1.01 -17.67
CA VAL A 132 -8.53 -0.29 -18.37
C VAL A 132 -7.13 -0.75 -18.76
N ALA A 133 -6.20 0.19 -19.03
CA ALA A 133 -4.83 -0.14 -19.43
C ALA A 133 -3.95 -0.58 -18.25
N ILE A 134 -4.27 -0.14 -17.03
CA ILE A 134 -3.53 -0.50 -15.82
C ILE A 134 -4.32 -1.62 -15.12
N ALA A 135 -3.97 -2.86 -15.40
CA ALA A 135 -4.69 -4.06 -14.97
C ALA A 135 -4.59 -4.38 -13.46
N ILE A 136 -4.60 -3.39 -12.56
CA ILE A 136 -4.49 -3.62 -11.10
C ILE A 136 -5.73 -4.37 -10.60
N SER A 137 -5.52 -5.46 -9.85
CA SER A 137 -6.61 -6.25 -9.27
C SER A 137 -7.26 -5.54 -8.08
N ILE A 138 -8.36 -4.83 -8.36
CA ILE A 138 -9.14 -4.06 -7.35
C ILE A 138 -9.62 -4.96 -6.20
N ASP A 139 -10.05 -6.19 -6.48
CA ASP A 139 -10.56 -7.11 -5.45
C ASP A 139 -9.47 -7.55 -4.46
N LYS A 140 -8.25 -7.78 -4.94
CA LYS A 140 -7.10 -8.08 -4.07
C LYS A 140 -6.73 -6.88 -3.22
N ILE A 141 -6.69 -5.69 -3.81
CA ILE A 141 -6.42 -4.44 -3.07
C ILE A 141 -7.49 -4.21 -1.99
N TYR A 142 -8.77 -4.41 -2.33
CA TYR A 142 -9.87 -4.33 -1.36
C TYR A 142 -9.70 -5.35 -0.23
N THR A 143 -9.31 -6.59 -0.54
CA THR A 143 -9.06 -7.62 0.47
C THR A 143 -7.92 -7.22 1.41
N LEU A 144 -6.82 -6.66 0.89
CA LEU A 144 -5.71 -6.16 1.69
C LEU A 144 -6.13 -5.00 2.62
N TYR A 145 -6.97 -4.09 2.11
CA TYR A 145 -7.53 -3.00 2.92
C TYR A 145 -8.50 -3.51 4.00
N HIS A 146 -9.45 -4.38 3.62
CA HIS A 146 -10.60 -4.75 4.44
C HIS A 146 -10.28 -5.84 5.47
N THR A 147 -9.26 -6.66 5.26
CA THR A 147 -8.90 -7.73 6.21
C THR A 147 -8.27 -7.22 7.51
N TRP A 148 -8.46 -5.97 7.92
CA TRP A 148 -7.84 -5.41 9.13
C TRP A 148 -8.67 -5.59 10.41
N ILE A 149 -7.98 -5.61 11.55
CA ILE A 149 -8.50 -5.84 12.91
C ILE A 149 -9.50 -4.76 13.36
N SER A 150 -9.35 -3.51 12.90
CA SER A 150 -10.14 -2.36 13.36
C SER A 150 -11.65 -2.53 13.22
N ASN A 151 -12.15 -3.13 12.14
CA ASN A 151 -13.60 -3.20 11.89
C ASN A 151 -14.30 -4.18 12.84
N ASP A 152 -13.57 -5.13 13.41
CA ASP A 152 -14.14 -6.14 14.31
C ASP A 152 -13.92 -5.81 15.79
N PHE A 153 -12.92 -4.98 16.12
CA PHE A 153 -12.50 -4.70 17.52
C PHE A 153 -12.55 -3.22 17.94
N ASN A 154 -13.05 -2.31 17.09
CA ASN A 154 -13.17 -0.87 17.37
C ASN A 154 -11.85 -0.21 17.86
N LEU A 155 -10.70 -0.66 17.35
CA LEU A 155 -9.40 -0.08 17.69
C LEU A 155 -9.09 1.12 16.80
N THR A 156 -8.81 2.28 17.40
CA THR A 156 -8.41 3.49 16.64
C THR A 156 -6.95 3.40 16.21
N TYR A 157 -6.60 4.01 15.07
CA TYR A 157 -5.21 4.07 14.60
C TYR A 157 -4.24 4.68 15.62
N SER A 158 -4.66 5.67 16.41
CA SER A 158 -3.85 6.26 17.48
C SER A 158 -3.46 5.21 18.53
N GLN A 159 -4.37 4.31 18.90
CA GLN A 159 -4.08 3.18 19.78
C GLN A 159 -3.11 2.18 19.14
N LEU A 160 -3.24 1.92 17.84
CA LEU A 160 -2.36 0.97 17.12
C LEU A 160 -0.93 1.49 16.93
N ILE A 161 -0.74 2.81 16.92
CA ILE A 161 0.57 3.45 16.78
C ILE A 161 1.28 3.57 18.13
N ASN A 162 0.57 3.51 19.26
CA ASN A 162 1.19 3.56 20.57
C ASN A 162 1.90 2.25 20.92
N SER A 163 3.19 2.30 21.26
CA SER A 163 4.02 1.13 21.58
C SER A 163 3.51 0.33 22.80
N GLU A 164 2.79 0.99 23.71
CA GLU A 164 2.33 0.41 24.97
C GLU A 164 1.00 -0.37 24.83
N THR A 165 0.32 -0.26 23.70
CA THR A 165 -1.00 -0.87 23.51
C THR A 165 -0.87 -2.37 23.28
N THR A 166 -1.47 -3.16 24.18
CA THR A 166 -1.64 -4.61 24.02
C THR A 166 -2.90 -4.88 23.22
N LEU A 167 -2.78 -5.73 22.19
CA LEU A 167 -3.91 -6.11 21.36
C LEU A 167 -4.68 -7.26 22.02
N PRO A 168 -6.02 -7.22 22.03
CA PRO A 168 -6.82 -8.35 22.49
C PRO A 168 -6.48 -9.64 21.73
N ASP A 169 -6.37 -10.77 22.44
CA ASP A 169 -6.08 -12.09 21.85
C ASP A 169 -7.07 -12.50 20.75
N GLU A 170 -8.28 -11.96 20.79
CA GLU A 170 -9.36 -12.18 19.84
C GLU A 170 -9.05 -11.59 18.45
N CYS A 171 -8.19 -10.57 18.37
CA CYS A 171 -7.72 -9.96 17.12
C CYS A 171 -6.99 -10.96 16.19
N PHE A 172 -6.59 -12.09 16.76
CA PHE A 172 -5.80 -13.14 16.13
C PHE A 172 -6.62 -14.41 15.83
N ASN A 173 -7.89 -14.44 16.27
CA ASN A 173 -8.77 -15.58 16.06
C ASN A 173 -9.53 -15.44 14.74
N PHE A 174 -9.60 -16.54 13.99
CA PHE A 174 -10.35 -16.57 12.74
C PHE A 174 -11.86 -16.69 13.06
N ILE A 175 -12.60 -15.58 12.94
CA ILE A 175 -14.05 -15.57 13.19
C ILE A 175 -14.79 -15.90 11.89
N TYR A 176 -15.36 -17.10 11.79
CA TYR A 176 -16.31 -17.43 10.72
C TYR A 176 -17.67 -16.79 11.04
N ARG A 177 -18.08 -15.75 10.30
CA ARG A 177 -19.48 -15.30 10.27
C ARG A 177 -20.23 -16.03 9.17
N TYR A 178 -21.10 -16.95 9.56
CA TYR A 178 -21.96 -17.67 8.64
C TYR A 178 -23.20 -16.83 8.31
N TYR A 179 -23.28 -16.31 7.09
CA TYR A 179 -24.51 -15.68 6.59
C TYR A 179 -25.37 -16.76 5.92
N LYS A 180 -26.48 -17.16 6.55
CA LYS A 180 -27.49 -18.01 5.90
C LYS A 180 -28.07 -17.23 4.70
N SER A 181 -27.75 -17.68 3.50
CA SER A 181 -28.35 -17.15 2.27
C SER A 181 -29.76 -17.70 2.09
N GLY A 182 -30.75 -16.81 1.96
CA GLY A 182 -32.10 -17.12 1.47
C GLY A 182 -33.23 -16.86 2.47
N LYS A 183 -34.16 -15.97 2.06
CA LYS A 183 -35.56 -15.67 2.49
C LYS A 183 -36.01 -15.75 3.97
N GLN A 184 -35.21 -16.28 4.90
CA GLN A 184 -35.47 -16.31 6.35
C GLN A 184 -34.70 -15.22 7.11
N ALA A 185 -34.02 -14.30 6.42
CA ALA A 185 -33.30 -13.20 7.05
C ALA A 185 -34.23 -12.13 7.68
N ALA A 186 -35.53 -12.16 7.39
CA ALA A 186 -36.47 -11.14 7.85
C ALA A 186 -37.03 -11.37 9.27
N GLN A 187 -36.68 -12.46 9.97
CA GLN A 187 -37.28 -12.77 11.28
C GLN A 187 -36.32 -13.10 12.42
N VAL A 188 -35.00 -13.00 12.23
CA VAL A 188 -34.04 -13.27 13.32
C VAL A 188 -33.01 -12.15 13.43
N GLN A 189 -33.48 -10.96 13.80
CA GLN A 189 -32.65 -9.94 14.44
C GLN A 189 -32.83 -10.03 15.96
N ALA A 190 -32.32 -11.11 16.56
CA ALA A 190 -31.98 -11.18 17.98
C ALA A 190 -31.29 -12.53 18.22
N GLN A 191 -30.20 -12.50 18.99
CA GLN A 191 -29.34 -13.64 19.39
C GLN A 191 -28.15 -13.92 18.47
N VAL A 192 -27.07 -13.16 18.72
CA VAL A 192 -25.70 -13.63 18.46
C VAL A 192 -25.39 -14.69 19.51
N GLN A 193 -25.53 -15.97 19.17
CA GLN A 193 -24.98 -17.06 19.97
C GLN A 193 -23.59 -17.42 19.41
N ASN A 194 -22.55 -17.16 20.21
CA ASN A 194 -21.21 -17.69 19.98
C ASN A 194 -21.24 -19.20 20.18
N VAL A 195 -21.40 -19.96 19.10
CA VAL A 195 -21.28 -21.42 19.14
C VAL A 195 -19.93 -21.81 18.56
N THR A 196 -18.99 -22.10 19.47
CA THR A 196 -17.71 -22.74 19.15
C THR A 196 -17.96 -24.25 19.00
N GLN A 197 -18.28 -24.72 17.79
CA GLN A 197 -18.28 -26.15 17.48
C GLN A 197 -17.20 -26.46 16.44
N LYS A 198 -16.27 -27.34 16.84
CA LYS A 198 -15.34 -28.04 15.96
C LYS A 198 -16.15 -28.93 15.00
N VAL A 199 -16.02 -28.71 13.68
CA VAL A 199 -16.34 -29.74 12.69
C VAL A 199 -15.34 -29.68 11.53
N GLU A 200 -14.78 -30.85 11.26
CA GLU A 200 -13.90 -31.22 10.16
C GLU A 200 -14.55 -30.98 8.79
N GLY A 201 -13.70 -30.64 7.81
CA GLY A 201 -13.94 -30.88 6.39
C GLY A 201 -15.07 -30.09 5.74
N LEU A 202 -14.78 -28.88 5.27
CA LEU A 202 -15.33 -28.30 4.03
C LEU A 202 -14.51 -27.05 3.65
N THR A 203 -13.79 -27.16 2.55
CA THR A 203 -12.90 -26.14 1.99
C THR A 203 -13.70 -25.02 1.33
N THR A 204 -13.97 -23.93 2.06
CA THR A 204 -14.50 -22.70 1.46
C THR A 204 -13.38 -21.75 1.04
N LYS A 205 -13.39 -21.37 -0.24
CA LYS A 205 -12.32 -20.72 -1.02
C LYS A 205 -12.14 -19.20 -0.78
N HIS A 206 -12.56 -18.65 0.35
CA HIS A 206 -12.43 -17.21 0.58
C HIS A 206 -11.78 -16.90 1.93
N SER A 207 -10.77 -16.02 1.86
CA SER A 207 -10.01 -15.45 2.96
C SER A 207 -8.99 -16.38 3.65
N LYS A 208 -7.99 -16.83 2.88
CA LYS A 208 -6.67 -17.19 3.44
C LYS A 208 -5.73 -15.99 3.30
N SER A 209 -6.03 -14.82 3.88
CA SER A 209 -4.97 -13.81 4.00
C SER A 209 -4.01 -14.27 5.10
N SER A 210 -3.01 -15.04 4.68
CA SER A 210 -1.95 -15.68 5.48
C SER A 210 -1.04 -14.70 6.24
N LEU A 211 -1.36 -13.41 6.23
CA LEU A 211 -0.52 -12.35 6.79
C LEU A 211 -0.74 -12.13 8.30
N LYS A 212 -1.75 -12.77 8.89
CA LYS A 212 -2.06 -12.64 10.32
C LYS A 212 -1.54 -13.83 11.12
N HIS A 213 -0.22 -13.98 11.19
CA HIS A 213 0.35 -14.79 12.27
C HIS A 213 0.37 -13.93 13.54
N LYS A 214 -0.19 -14.44 14.65
CA LYS A 214 -0.28 -13.79 15.97
C LYS A 214 1.01 -13.04 16.37
N ASN A 215 2.15 -13.68 16.14
CA ASN A 215 3.47 -13.14 16.48
C ASN A 215 3.89 -11.89 15.68
N SER A 216 3.21 -11.56 14.57
CA SER A 216 3.64 -10.50 13.65
C SER A 216 3.02 -9.13 13.94
N ILE A 217 1.99 -9.05 14.78
CA ILE A 217 1.32 -7.77 15.13
C ILE A 217 1.63 -7.36 16.57
N ASP A 218 2.15 -8.29 17.38
CA ASP A 218 2.71 -7.99 18.70
C ASP A 218 4.05 -7.23 18.57
N ASP A 219 4.80 -7.46 17.49
CA ASP A 219 5.98 -6.65 17.15
C ASP A 219 5.54 -5.25 16.67
N TYR A 220 5.99 -4.23 17.40
CA TYR A 220 5.72 -2.83 17.10
C TYR A 220 6.10 -2.44 15.67
N ASP A 221 7.29 -2.83 15.21
CA ASP A 221 7.79 -2.37 13.92
C ASP A 221 7.04 -3.05 12.76
N LEU A 222 6.68 -4.33 12.90
CA LEU A 222 5.84 -5.04 11.93
C LEU A 222 4.40 -4.50 11.93
N ARG A 223 3.85 -4.16 13.10
CA ARG A 223 2.53 -3.53 13.23
C ARG A 223 2.46 -2.21 12.46
N LEU A 224 3.49 -1.35 12.57
CA LEU A 224 3.56 -0.10 11.81
C LEU A 224 3.61 -0.35 10.29
N LYS A 225 4.39 -1.34 9.82
CA LYS A 225 4.45 -1.71 8.40
C LYS A 225 3.10 -2.18 7.88
N PHE A 226 2.38 -2.99 8.65
CA PHE A 226 1.04 -3.43 8.28
C PHE A 226 0.04 -2.28 8.17
N ILE A 227 0.09 -1.31 9.10
CA ILE A 227 -0.73 -0.10 9.02
C ILE A 227 -0.40 0.66 7.72
N ALA A 228 0.89 0.81 7.40
CA ALA A 228 1.31 1.46 6.16
C ALA A 228 0.79 0.73 4.91
N ILE A 229 0.92 -0.61 4.85
CA ILE A 229 0.38 -1.46 3.78
C ILE A 229 -1.13 -1.26 3.63
N ARG A 230 -1.88 -1.28 4.74
CA ARG A 230 -3.33 -1.04 4.73
C ARG A 230 -3.67 0.32 4.12
N LEU A 231 -2.97 1.38 4.55
CA LEU A 231 -3.21 2.73 4.08
C LEU A 231 -2.81 2.92 2.61
N PHE A 232 -1.71 2.29 2.16
CA PHE A 232 -1.37 2.28 0.74
C PHE A 232 -2.42 1.55 -0.10
N ALA A 233 -2.92 0.40 0.37
CA ALA A 233 -4.01 -0.32 -0.29
C ALA A 233 -5.29 0.52 -0.35
N LEU A 234 -5.67 1.19 0.75
CA LEU A 234 -6.82 2.10 0.78
C LEU A 234 -6.66 3.26 -0.22
N SER A 235 -5.46 3.86 -0.27
CA SER A 235 -5.14 4.96 -1.18
C SER A 235 -5.32 4.53 -2.65
N ILE A 236 -4.75 3.38 -3.02
CA ILE A 236 -4.93 2.79 -4.36
C ILE A 236 -6.41 2.52 -4.63
N TYR A 237 -7.11 1.92 -3.68
CA TYR A 237 -8.53 1.56 -3.83
C TYR A 237 -9.39 2.78 -4.15
N VAL A 238 -9.28 3.84 -3.33
CA VAL A 238 -10.02 5.10 -3.48
C VAL A 238 -9.70 5.80 -4.79
N GLN A 239 -8.46 5.76 -5.27
CA GLN A 239 -8.11 6.37 -6.57
C GLN A 239 -8.70 5.61 -7.77
N MET A 240 -8.95 4.30 -7.62
CA MET A 240 -9.43 3.45 -8.71
C MET A 240 -10.95 3.44 -8.84
N ILE A 241 -11.68 3.45 -7.72
CA ILE A 241 -13.13 3.32 -7.71
C ILE A 241 -13.87 4.67 -7.74
N GLU A 242 -15.15 4.62 -8.11
CA GLU A 242 -16.04 5.78 -8.06
C GLU A 242 -16.59 6.05 -6.65
N GLU A 243 -17.04 7.28 -6.43
CA GLU A 243 -17.46 7.80 -5.13
C GLU A 243 -18.60 6.99 -4.48
N ASP A 244 -19.57 6.52 -5.27
CA ASP A 244 -20.71 5.73 -4.77
C ASP A 244 -20.27 4.37 -4.22
N VAL A 245 -19.32 3.74 -4.90
CA VAL A 245 -18.72 2.47 -4.47
C VAL A 245 -17.87 2.68 -3.22
N ALA A 246 -17.10 3.77 -3.16
CA ALA A 246 -16.30 4.09 -1.98
C ALA A 246 -17.18 4.40 -0.78
N THR A 247 -18.30 5.10 -0.99
CA THR A 247 -19.28 5.40 0.05
C THR A 247 -19.82 4.12 0.68
N SER A 248 -20.31 3.20 -0.14
CA SER A 248 -20.88 1.93 0.34
C SER A 248 -19.87 0.95 0.94
N LYS A 249 -18.62 0.91 0.43
CA LYS A 249 -17.62 -0.10 0.81
C LYS A 249 -16.56 0.36 1.82
N VAL A 250 -16.35 1.67 1.97
CA VAL A 250 -15.34 2.26 2.87
C VAL A 250 -16.04 3.11 3.93
N PHE A 251 -16.69 4.20 3.52
CA PHE A 251 -17.16 5.23 4.45
C PHE A 251 -18.36 4.83 5.31
N VAL A 252 -19.16 3.85 4.87
CA VAL A 252 -20.24 3.27 5.70
C VAL A 252 -19.67 2.39 6.82
N TYR A 253 -18.56 1.70 6.58
CA TYR A 253 -17.94 0.81 7.57
C TYR A 253 -16.98 1.56 8.51
N GLU A 254 -16.32 2.60 8.02
CA GLU A 254 -15.39 3.44 8.79
C GLU A 254 -15.78 4.93 8.66
N PRO A 255 -16.82 5.39 9.39
CA PRO A 255 -17.31 6.78 9.27
C PRO A 255 -16.29 7.82 9.76
N ASP A 256 -15.53 7.50 10.81
CA ASP A 256 -14.53 8.39 11.43
C ASP A 256 -13.13 8.25 10.82
N LEU A 257 -13.00 7.53 9.71
CA LEU A 257 -11.71 7.23 9.06
C LEU A 257 -10.87 8.48 8.80
N ILE A 258 -11.49 9.55 8.28
CA ILE A 258 -10.81 10.80 7.93
C ILE A 258 -10.26 11.48 9.19
N SER A 259 -11.08 11.60 10.23
CA SER A 259 -10.70 12.23 11.50
C SER A 259 -9.56 11.45 12.18
N ASN A 260 -9.69 10.12 12.25
CA ASN A 260 -8.68 9.25 12.86
C ASN A 260 -7.33 9.32 12.13
N MET A 261 -7.34 9.42 10.80
CA MET A 261 -6.11 9.60 10.03
C MET A 261 -5.47 10.99 10.22
N ALA A 262 -6.28 12.03 10.38
CA ALA A 262 -5.78 13.40 10.59
C ALA A 262 -5.07 13.57 11.94
N GLU A 263 -5.50 12.85 12.98
CA GLU A 263 -4.82 12.84 14.29
C GLU A 263 -3.37 12.32 14.19
N ILE A 264 -3.15 11.26 13.42
CA ILE A 264 -1.83 10.62 13.25
C ILE A 264 -0.82 11.55 12.57
N LEU A 265 -1.29 12.43 11.67
CA LEU A 265 -0.44 13.38 10.96
C LEU A 265 0.28 14.37 11.90
N GLN A 266 -0.19 14.51 13.14
CA GLN A 266 0.43 15.36 14.15
C GLN A 266 1.53 14.65 14.96
N SER A 267 1.75 13.35 14.72
CA SER A 267 2.75 12.58 15.48
C SER A 267 4.17 13.06 15.23
N ASP A 268 4.94 13.16 16.32
CA ASP A 268 6.35 13.51 16.30
C ASP A 268 7.32 12.33 16.17
N ASP A 269 6.82 11.10 16.26
CA ASP A 269 7.65 9.90 16.17
C ASP A 269 8.17 9.69 14.72
N PRO A 270 9.50 9.66 14.50
CA PRO A 270 10.10 9.37 13.20
C PRO A 270 9.65 8.04 12.58
N LYS A 271 9.32 7.04 13.40
CA LYS A 271 8.84 5.73 12.90
C LYS A 271 7.48 5.84 12.20
N THR A 272 6.72 6.91 12.45
CA THR A 272 5.40 7.12 11.84
C THR A 272 5.46 7.82 10.48
N TYR A 273 6.63 8.30 10.02
CA TYR A 273 6.73 9.04 8.74
C TYR A 273 6.25 8.24 7.52
N GLY A 274 6.47 6.92 7.52
CA GLY A 274 5.94 6.04 6.48
C GLY A 274 4.41 6.03 6.45
N ILE A 275 3.79 5.98 7.63
CA ILE A 275 2.33 6.01 7.83
C ILE A 275 1.77 7.39 7.45
N GLN A 276 2.41 8.47 7.89
CA GLN A 276 2.00 9.84 7.53
C GLN A 276 2.02 10.05 6.01
N THR A 277 3.03 9.53 5.32
CA THR A 277 3.10 9.57 3.84
C THR A 277 1.95 8.79 3.20
N ALA A 278 1.60 7.62 3.75
CA ALA A 278 0.47 6.83 3.27
C ALA A 278 -0.86 7.58 3.48
N ILE A 279 -1.06 8.21 4.64
CA ILE A 279 -2.26 9.01 4.95
C ILE A 279 -2.41 10.18 3.99
N LEU A 280 -1.34 10.94 3.73
CA LEU A 280 -1.39 12.04 2.77
C LEU A 280 -1.81 11.54 1.37
N SER A 281 -1.34 10.35 0.98
CA SER A 281 -1.74 9.73 -0.28
C SER A 281 -3.21 9.31 -0.29
N VAL A 282 -3.73 8.80 0.83
CA VAL A 282 -5.16 8.49 1.01
C VAL A 282 -5.99 9.77 0.88
N PHE A 283 -5.59 10.86 1.54
CA PHE A 283 -6.29 12.14 1.47
C PHE A 283 -6.29 12.73 0.05
N ASP A 284 -5.17 12.66 -0.69
CA ASP A 284 -5.15 13.03 -2.12
C ASP A 284 -6.17 12.22 -2.94
N GLY A 285 -6.35 10.93 -2.63
CA GLY A 285 -7.40 10.12 -3.23
C GLY A 285 -8.81 10.60 -2.87
N ILE A 286 -9.09 10.79 -1.57
CA ILE A 286 -10.42 11.13 -1.05
C ILE A 286 -10.87 12.55 -1.45
N ILE A 287 -9.95 13.51 -1.53
CA ILE A 287 -10.26 14.91 -1.90
C ILE A 287 -10.91 15.03 -3.29
N ARG A 288 -10.67 14.04 -4.16
CA ARG A 288 -11.27 13.95 -5.51
C ARG A 288 -12.77 13.67 -5.48
N TYR A 289 -13.27 13.09 -4.39
CA TYR A 289 -14.69 12.89 -4.15
C TYR A 289 -15.33 14.19 -3.65
N LYS A 290 -16.31 14.70 -4.41
CA LYS A 290 -16.86 16.04 -4.15
C LYS A 290 -17.55 16.12 -2.80
N SER A 291 -18.22 15.05 -2.37
CA SER A 291 -18.90 15.03 -1.07
C SER A 291 -17.93 14.95 0.11
N LYS A 292 -16.71 14.46 -0.10
CA LYS A 292 -15.72 14.23 0.97
C LYS A 292 -14.65 15.32 1.07
N ASN A 293 -14.50 16.14 0.04
CA ASN A 293 -13.51 17.22 -0.02
C ASN A 293 -13.57 18.14 1.22
N THR A 294 -14.75 18.65 1.57
CA THR A 294 -14.94 19.53 2.73
C THR A 294 -14.58 18.85 4.06
N PHE A 295 -14.86 17.55 4.20
CA PHE A 295 -14.53 16.79 5.39
C PHE A 295 -13.01 16.62 5.56
N VAL A 296 -12.29 16.35 4.48
CA VAL A 296 -10.82 16.23 4.54
C VAL A 296 -10.19 17.59 4.85
N LEU A 297 -10.63 18.67 4.20
CA LEU A 297 -10.12 20.02 4.47
C LEU A 297 -10.39 20.47 5.91
N ALA A 298 -11.58 20.15 6.44
CA ALA A 298 -11.92 20.40 7.84
C ALA A 298 -11.02 19.60 8.79
N ALA A 299 -10.80 18.30 8.54
CA ALA A 299 -9.98 17.45 9.38
C ALA A 299 -8.50 17.91 9.43
N ILE A 300 -7.97 18.47 8.34
CA ILE A 300 -6.59 18.99 8.26
C ILE A 300 -6.48 20.41 8.85
N ASN A 301 -7.61 21.06 9.19
CA ASN A 301 -7.68 22.48 9.57
C ASN A 301 -7.04 23.40 8.52
N SER A 302 -7.26 23.12 7.23
CA SER A 302 -6.57 23.78 6.12
C SER A 302 -6.83 25.29 6.02
N SER A 303 -7.94 25.78 6.56
CA SER A 303 -8.30 27.21 6.58
C SER A 303 -7.51 28.03 7.60
N THR A 304 -6.78 27.37 8.50
CA THR A 304 -5.99 28.04 9.55
C THR A 304 -4.51 28.09 9.19
N ASN A 305 -3.87 29.23 9.43
CA ASN A 305 -2.42 29.39 9.19
C ASN A 305 -1.54 28.43 10.01
N TYR A 306 -2.09 27.87 11.09
CA TYR A 306 -1.45 26.90 11.98
C TYR A 306 -1.99 25.46 11.81
N GLY A 307 -2.68 25.17 10.71
CA GLY A 307 -3.23 23.83 10.43
C GLY A 307 -2.15 22.74 10.28
N ILE A 308 -2.61 21.49 10.19
CA ILE A 308 -1.74 20.29 10.15
C ILE A 308 -0.73 20.36 9.00
N LEU A 309 -1.14 20.88 7.83
CA LEU A 309 -0.26 21.02 6.67
C LEU A 309 0.91 21.99 6.93
N SER A 310 0.61 23.13 7.57
CA SER A 310 1.57 24.17 7.93
C SER A 310 2.57 23.64 8.98
N TYR A 311 2.10 22.80 9.91
CA TYR A 311 2.93 22.09 10.86
C TYR A 311 3.86 21.07 10.16
N ILE A 312 3.33 20.21 9.30
CA ILE A 312 4.13 19.23 8.54
C ILE A 312 5.18 19.96 7.69
N PHE A 313 4.81 21.04 7.01
CA PHE A 313 5.73 21.81 6.18
C PHE A 313 6.89 22.40 6.99
N ARG A 314 6.60 23.04 8.14
CA ARG A 314 7.64 23.53 9.06
C ARG A 314 8.55 22.42 9.58
N LYS A 315 7.96 21.27 9.91
CA LYS A 315 8.70 20.08 10.38
C LYS A 315 9.64 19.54 9.30
N VAL A 316 9.18 19.46 8.06
CA VAL A 316 10.00 19.05 6.91
C VAL A 316 11.16 20.03 6.70
N ILE A 317 10.92 21.34 6.72
CA ILE A 317 11.98 22.36 6.61
C ILE A 317 13.03 22.16 7.70
N LYS A 318 12.59 22.05 8.96
CA LYS A 318 13.49 21.85 10.10
C LYS A 318 14.36 20.59 9.95
N ASN A 319 13.81 19.51 9.40
CA ASN A 319 14.53 18.26 9.19
C ASN A 319 15.47 18.31 7.98
N LEU A 320 15.13 19.09 6.93
CA LEU A 320 16.02 19.33 5.79
C LEU A 320 17.28 20.12 6.18
N ASP A 321 17.14 21.04 7.15
CA ASP A 321 18.27 21.83 7.65
C ASP A 321 19.26 20.99 8.49
N MET A 322 18.83 19.81 8.97
CA MET A 322 19.60 18.97 9.90
C MET A 322 20.27 17.75 9.24
N ASP A 323 19.72 17.20 8.15
CA ASP A 323 20.26 16.00 7.48
C ASP A 323 20.06 16.03 5.95
N GLY A 324 21.17 15.98 5.20
CA GLY A 324 21.19 15.95 3.73
C GLY A 324 20.70 14.66 3.05
N ASN A 325 20.10 13.73 3.80
CA ASN A 325 19.71 12.40 3.33
C ASN A 325 18.24 12.02 3.59
N PHE A 326 17.36 13.00 3.87
CA PHE A 326 15.94 12.71 4.05
C PHE A 326 15.25 12.30 2.74
N HIS A 327 14.56 11.16 2.79
CA HIS A 327 13.68 10.68 1.73
C HIS A 327 12.64 11.76 1.36
N ILE A 328 12.86 12.36 0.18
CA ILE A 328 12.08 13.40 -0.51
C ILE A 328 10.70 12.84 -0.95
N TYR A 329 9.91 12.29 -0.01
CA TYR A 329 8.56 11.81 -0.30
C TYR A 329 7.48 12.79 0.19
N ILE A 330 7.71 13.48 1.32
CA ILE A 330 6.77 14.50 1.83
C ILE A 330 6.78 15.76 0.96
N ILE A 331 7.94 16.12 0.40
CA ILE A 331 8.12 17.32 -0.44
C ILE A 331 7.44 17.15 -1.80
N PHE A 332 7.49 15.95 -2.40
CA PHE A 332 6.92 15.74 -3.73
C PHE A 332 5.39 15.80 -3.74
N ILE A 333 4.71 15.35 -2.68
CA ILE A 333 3.25 15.45 -2.57
C ILE A 333 2.80 16.91 -2.35
N LEU A 334 3.61 17.73 -1.66
CA LEU A 334 3.29 19.14 -1.40
C LEU A 334 3.67 20.09 -2.55
N LEU A 335 4.62 19.72 -3.41
CA LEU A 335 5.14 20.59 -4.48
C LEU A 335 4.78 20.13 -5.91
N THR A 336 3.92 19.13 -6.07
CA THR A 336 3.42 18.74 -7.41
C THR A 336 1.91 18.89 -7.53
N GLU A 337 1.46 20.15 -7.52
CA GLU A 337 0.49 20.66 -8.51
C GLU A 337 1.06 21.89 -9.20
#